data_AF-A0A5C7EVB5-F1
#
_entry.id   AF-A0A5C7EVB5-F1
#
_cell.length_a   1.000
_cell.length_b   1.000
_cell.length_c   1.000
_cell.angle_alpha   90.00
_cell.angle_beta   90.00
_cell.angle_gamma   90.00
#
_symmetry.space_group_name_H-M   'P 1'
#
loop_
_entity.id
_entity.type
_entity.pdbx_description
1 polymer ?
#
loop_
_entity_poly.entity_id
_entity_poly.type
_entity_poly.pdbx_seq_one_letter_code
_entity_poly.pdbx_strand_id
1 'polypeptide(L)'
;MQLRKTQHEKLELFFDNLNKEIVRNGSKSIKVKTLVRNFVYTKRSVQNITKINDELRLRGLFAQPAYSMDLKFESVIRISSFPVKQLGDLFSSEKQLEDFFDDKKLYKKLDIKSVERQYSPNGSKDRPDFRGETVSVKWLFWN
;
A
#
# COMPACT_ATOMS: atom_id res chain seq x y z
N MET A 1 -26.50 29.95 16.52
CA MET A 1 -26.91 28.61 17.01
C MET A 1 -26.28 27.57 16.09
N GLN A 2 -25.20 26.90 16.50
CA GLN A 2 -24.54 25.88 15.66
C GLN A 2 -25.32 24.57 15.76
N LEU A 3 -25.93 24.13 14.65
CA LEU A 3 -26.53 22.81 14.53
C LEU A 3 -25.43 21.76 14.75
N ARG A 4 -25.57 20.95 15.81
CA ARG A 4 -24.65 19.84 16.06
C ARG A 4 -24.86 18.79 14.97
N LYS A 5 -23.85 18.60 14.11
CA LYS A 5 -23.84 17.52 13.11
C LYS A 5 -24.10 16.17 13.76
N THR A 6 -24.91 15.34 13.11
CA THR A 6 -25.18 13.96 13.56
C THR A 6 -23.89 13.11 13.49
N GLN A 7 -23.87 11.98 14.19
CA GLN A 7 -22.70 11.08 14.15
C GLN A 7 -22.42 10.57 12.72
N HIS A 8 -23.49 10.28 11.98
CA HIS A 8 -23.40 9.83 10.59
C HIS A 8 -22.80 10.91 9.68
N GLU A 9 -23.28 12.16 9.77
CA GLU A 9 -22.74 13.29 8.99
C GLU A 9 -21.25 13.54 9.26
N LYS A 10 -20.80 13.36 10.50
CA LYS A 10 -19.38 13.48 10.84
C LYS A 10 -18.54 12.37 10.19
N LEU A 11 -19.08 11.16 10.16
CA LEU A 11 -18.42 10.01 9.54
C LEU A 11 -18.33 10.17 8.02
N GLU A 12 -19.40 10.61 7.36
CA GLU A 12 -19.38 10.90 5.92
C GLU A 12 -18.37 12.00 5.59
N LEU A 13 -18.38 13.11 6.33
CA LEU A 13 -17.41 14.19 6.13
C LEU A 13 -15.97 13.71 6.31
N PHE A 14 -15.73 12.80 7.26
CA PHE A 14 -14.42 12.18 7.44
C PHE A 14 -14.01 11.40 6.19
N PHE A 15 -14.89 10.55 5.65
CA PHE A 15 -14.59 9.76 4.46
C PHE A 15 -14.45 10.61 3.19
N ASP A 16 -15.23 11.66 3.01
CA ASP A 16 -15.08 12.61 1.90
C ASP A 16 -13.69 13.25 1.90
N ASN A 17 -13.24 13.70 3.07
CA ASN A 17 -11.91 14.29 3.21
C ASN A 17 -10.81 13.25 3.00
N LEU A 18 -11.00 12.04 3.51
CA LEU A 18 -10.07 10.94 3.31
C LEU A 18 -9.91 10.60 1.82
N ASN A 19 -11.03 10.48 1.10
CA ASN A 19 -11.03 10.16 -0.33
C ASN A 19 -10.38 11.27 -1.15
N LYS A 20 -10.65 12.55 -0.86
CA LYS A 20 -9.97 13.67 -1.53
C LYS A 20 -8.45 13.60 -1.39
N GLU A 21 -7.97 13.29 -0.19
CA GLU A 21 -6.54 13.15 0.08
C GLU A 21 -5.93 11.92 -0.61
N ILE A 22 -6.64 10.80 -0.64
CA ILE A 22 -6.21 9.57 -1.31
C ILE A 22 -6.16 9.77 -2.83
N VAL A 23 -7.15 10.43 -3.43
CA VAL A 23 -7.15 10.74 -4.87
C VAL A 23 -5.96 11.64 -5.22
N ARG A 24 -5.64 12.61 -4.37
CA ARG A 24 -4.53 13.55 -4.60
C ARG A 24 -3.15 12.92 -4.40
N ASN A 25 -2.98 12.11 -3.35
CA ASN A 25 -1.66 11.66 -2.88
C ASN A 25 -1.44 10.14 -3.00
N GLY A 26 -2.41 9.40 -3.54
CA GLY A 26 -2.46 7.93 -3.54
C GLY A 26 -2.77 7.30 -2.17
N SER A 27 -2.53 8.01 -1.07
CA SER A 27 -2.80 7.53 0.29
C SER A 27 -2.94 8.66 1.32
N LYS A 28 -3.52 8.36 2.48
CA LYS A 28 -3.57 9.25 3.64
C LYS A 28 -3.01 8.59 4.89
N SER A 29 -2.02 9.22 5.51
CA SER A 29 -1.54 8.83 6.83
C SER A 29 -2.44 9.39 7.93
N ILE A 30 -2.88 8.54 8.86
CA ILE A 30 -3.72 8.91 10.00
C ILE A 30 -3.25 8.20 11.27
N LYS A 31 -3.31 8.89 12.41
CA LYS A 31 -3.04 8.27 13.71
C LYS A 31 -4.21 7.37 14.12
N VAL A 32 -3.91 6.24 14.75
CA VAL A 32 -4.93 5.32 15.29
C VAL A 32 -5.93 6.04 16.18
N LYS A 33 -5.47 6.91 17.09
CA LYS A 33 -6.38 7.70 17.94
C LYS A 33 -7.35 8.58 17.15
N THR A 34 -6.91 9.14 16.04
CA THR A 34 -7.73 10.01 15.20
C THR A 34 -8.79 9.20 14.47
N LEU A 35 -8.45 8.00 14.00
CA LEU A 35 -9.41 7.09 13.39
C LEU A 35 -10.53 6.73 14.40
N VAL A 36 -10.17 6.27 15.60
CA VAL A 36 -11.13 5.90 16.65
C VAL A 36 -12.07 7.06 17.00
N ARG A 37 -11.53 8.29 17.10
CA ARG A 37 -12.33 9.49 17.40
C ARG A 37 -13.31 9.86 16.30
N ASN A 38 -12.95 9.68 15.02
CA ASN A 38 -13.86 9.97 13.90
C ASN A 38 -15.05 9.00 13.86
N PHE A 39 -14.87 7.76 14.32
CA PHE A 39 -15.97 6.80 14.51
C PHE A 39 -16.73 6.99 15.83
N VAL A 40 -16.41 8.04 16.61
CA VAL A 40 -17.10 8.38 17.88
C VAL A 40 -17.02 7.26 18.93
N TYR A 41 -16.00 6.40 18.84
CA TYR A 41 -15.79 5.34 19.83
C TYR A 41 -14.97 5.85 21.02
N THR A 42 -15.42 5.54 22.22
CA THR A 42 -14.75 5.90 23.48
C THR A 42 -13.61 4.94 23.85
N LYS A 43 -13.69 3.69 23.40
CA LYS A 43 -12.71 2.63 23.69
C LYS A 43 -12.42 1.79 22.44
N ARG A 44 -11.20 1.26 22.36
CA ARG A 44 -10.85 0.20 21.42
C ARG A 44 -11.28 -1.13 22.00
N SER A 45 -12.23 -1.77 21.32
CA SER A 45 -12.67 -3.13 21.58
C SER A 45 -12.58 -3.91 20.27
N VAL A 46 -12.54 -5.24 20.36
CA VAL A 46 -12.56 -6.12 19.18
C VAL A 46 -13.76 -5.80 18.27
N GLN A 47 -14.93 -5.54 18.87
CA GLN A 47 -16.15 -5.16 18.14
C GLN A 47 -15.99 -3.83 17.38
N ASN A 48 -15.44 -2.79 18.03
CA ASN A 48 -15.24 -1.48 17.39
C ASN A 48 -14.19 -1.55 16.29
N ILE A 49 -13.14 -2.38 16.47
CA ILE A 49 -12.13 -2.62 15.45
C ILE A 49 -12.73 -3.30 14.23
N THR A 50 -13.54 -4.33 14.45
CA THR A 50 -14.24 -5.05 13.39
C THR A 50 -15.10 -4.08 12.58
N LYS A 51 -15.92 -3.25 13.24
CA LYS A 51 -16.73 -2.22 12.58
C LYS A 51 -15.93 -1.22 11.76
N ILE A 52 -14.78 -0.76 12.27
CA ILE A 52 -13.90 0.16 11.52
C ILE A 52 -13.34 -0.52 10.27
N ASN A 53 -12.86 -1.75 10.42
CA ASN A 53 -12.30 -2.51 9.30
C ASN A 53 -13.35 -2.84 8.24
N ASP A 54 -14.56 -3.19 8.67
CA ASP A 54 -15.69 -3.45 7.78
C ASP A 54 -16.06 -2.18 7.02
N GLU A 55 -16.12 -1.02 7.68
CA GLU A 55 -16.46 0.22 6.99
C GLU A 55 -15.38 0.71 6.02
N LEU A 56 -14.11 0.52 6.37
CA LEU A 56 -13.03 0.76 5.41
C LEU A 56 -13.19 -0.16 4.19
N ARG A 57 -13.46 -1.45 4.41
CA ARG A 57 -13.63 -2.43 3.33
C ARG A 57 -14.86 -2.14 2.46
N LEU A 58 -16.00 -1.81 3.06
CA LEU A 58 -17.23 -1.44 2.34
C LEU A 58 -17.00 -0.26 1.40
N ARG A 59 -16.08 0.63 1.74
CA ARG A 59 -15.71 1.81 0.94
C ARG A 59 -14.51 1.57 0.02
N GLY A 60 -14.03 0.33 -0.09
CA GLY A 60 -12.88 -0.02 -0.93
C GLY A 60 -11.54 0.53 -0.41
N LEU A 61 -11.45 0.79 0.89
CA LEU A 61 -10.28 1.36 1.56
C LEU A 61 -9.51 0.29 2.33
N PHE A 62 -8.18 0.42 2.31
CA PHE A 62 -7.25 -0.52 2.93
C PHE A 62 -6.30 0.23 3.86
N ALA A 63 -6.20 -0.23 5.10
CA ALA A 63 -5.28 0.31 6.10
C ALA A 63 -3.98 -0.49 6.18
N GLN A 64 -2.86 0.20 6.29
CA GLN A 64 -1.53 -0.39 6.40
C GLN A 64 -0.67 0.32 7.47
N PRO A 65 -0.22 -0.38 8.53
CA PRO A 65 -0.57 -1.76 8.88
C PRO A 65 -2.08 -1.92 9.10
N ALA A 66 -2.58 -3.15 8.99
CA ALA A 66 -3.98 -3.45 9.23
C ALA A 66 -4.40 -2.95 10.62
N TYR A 67 -5.58 -2.33 10.71
CA TYR A 67 -6.04 -1.79 11.99
C TYR A 67 -6.44 -2.95 12.94
N SER A 68 -5.56 -3.26 13.89
CA SER A 68 -5.73 -4.32 14.90
C SER A 68 -5.66 -3.77 16.33
N MET A 69 -5.82 -4.62 17.35
CA MET A 69 -5.62 -4.24 18.75
C MET A 69 -4.14 -3.96 19.09
N ASP A 70 -3.21 -4.58 18.35
CA ASP A 70 -1.77 -4.57 18.66
C ASP A 70 -1.11 -3.22 18.37
N LEU A 71 -1.75 -2.40 17.52
CA LEU A 71 -1.26 -1.06 17.23
C LEU A 71 -1.34 -0.15 18.46
N LYS A 72 -0.30 0.63 18.72
CA LYS A 72 -0.32 1.68 19.76
C LYS A 72 -1.24 2.82 19.32
N PHE A 73 -1.85 3.53 20.27
CA PHE A 73 -2.75 4.65 19.95
C PHE A 73 -2.08 5.80 19.16
N GLU A 74 -0.79 6.02 19.39
CA GLU A 74 0.00 7.01 18.66
C GLU A 74 0.58 6.50 17.33
N SER A 75 0.45 5.20 17.05
CA SER A 75 0.88 4.63 15.77
C SER A 75 0.12 5.28 14.62
N VAL A 76 0.81 5.40 13.48
CA VAL A 76 0.27 5.89 12.23
C VAL A 76 -0.05 4.70 11.34
N ILE A 77 -1.23 4.74 10.73
CA ILE A 77 -1.62 3.85 9.64
C ILE A 77 -1.76 4.68 8.37
N ARG A 78 -1.46 4.07 7.24
CA ARG A 78 -1.69 4.62 5.91
C ARG A 78 -2.96 4.00 5.35
N ILE A 79 -3.88 4.81 4.86
CA ILE A 79 -5.10 4.35 4.19
C ILE A 79 -4.98 4.64 2.69
N SER A 80 -5.28 3.66 1.86
CA SER A 80 -5.26 3.74 0.39
C SER A 80 -6.51 3.10 -0.21
N SER A 81 -6.82 3.43 -1.46
CA SER A 81 -7.92 2.83 -2.24
C SER A 81 -7.54 1.51 -2.93
N PHE A 82 -6.31 1.06 -2.73
CA PHE A 82 -5.80 -0.20 -3.26
C PHE A 82 -5.13 -1.00 -2.13
N PRO A 83 -5.20 -2.34 -2.17
CA PRO A 83 -4.58 -3.18 -1.17
C PRO A 83 -3.06 -3.10 -1.34
N VAL A 84 -2.38 -2.62 -0.29
CA VAL A 84 -0.93 -2.66 -0.23
C VAL A 84 -0.54 -3.82 0.67
N LYS A 85 0.28 -4.74 0.14
CA LYS A 85 0.96 -5.77 0.93
C LYS A 85 2.41 -5.34 1.05
N GLN A 86 2.93 -5.26 2.28
CA GLN A 86 4.36 -5.07 2.50
C GLN A 86 5.06 -6.38 2.12
N LEU A 87 5.97 -6.33 1.16
CA LEU A 87 6.72 -7.50 0.71
C LEU A 87 7.64 -8.06 1.82
N GLY A 88 8.06 -7.21 2.76
CA GLY A 88 8.91 -7.60 3.89
C GLY A 88 8.25 -8.56 4.89
N ASP A 89 6.91 -8.65 4.91
CA ASP A 89 6.20 -9.66 5.71
C ASP A 89 5.99 -10.98 4.95
N LEU A 90 6.21 -10.98 3.63
CA LEU A 90 5.98 -12.14 2.76
C LEU A 90 7.26 -12.95 2.51
N PHE A 91 8.42 -12.31 2.59
CA PHE A 91 9.71 -12.92 2.30
C PHE A 91 10.69 -12.61 3.43
N SER A 92 11.22 -13.67 4.04
CA SER A 92 12.19 -13.61 5.14
C SER A 92 13.61 -13.27 4.69
N SER A 93 13.87 -13.24 3.38
CA SER A 93 15.14 -12.83 2.79
C SER A 93 14.97 -12.26 1.38
N GLU A 94 15.94 -11.45 0.95
CA GLU A 94 16.03 -10.91 -0.41
C GLU A 94 16.05 -12.02 -1.46
N LYS A 95 16.74 -13.13 -1.17
CA LYS A 95 16.74 -14.32 -2.02
C LYS A 95 15.33 -14.86 -2.29
N GLN A 96 14.46 -14.92 -1.27
CA GLN A 96 13.09 -15.40 -1.46
C GLN A 96 12.25 -14.46 -2.31
N LEU A 97 12.52 -13.15 -2.24
CA LEU A 97 11.90 -12.17 -3.12
C LEU A 97 12.34 -12.39 -4.57
N GLU A 98 13.65 -12.56 -4.81
CA GLU A 98 14.20 -12.86 -6.14
C GLU A 98 13.59 -14.14 -6.73
N ASP A 99 13.54 -15.22 -5.94
CA ASP A 99 12.99 -16.51 -6.37
C ASP A 99 11.50 -16.37 -6.72
N PHE A 100 10.72 -15.61 -5.94
CA PHE A 100 9.32 -15.33 -6.26
C PHE A 100 9.14 -14.54 -7.57
N PHE A 101 10.01 -13.55 -7.82
CA PHE A 101 9.97 -12.75 -9.04
C PHE A 101 10.22 -13.60 -10.29
N ASP A 102 11.17 -14.55 -10.20
CA ASP A 102 11.51 -15.47 -11.28
C ASP A 102 10.43 -16.54 -11.50
N ASP A 103 9.98 -17.20 -10.42
CA ASP A 103 8.93 -18.22 -10.46
C ASP A 103 7.63 -17.71 -11.08
N LYS A 104 7.24 -16.48 -10.73
CA LYS A 104 6.03 -15.83 -11.27
C LYS A 104 6.27 -15.17 -12.61
N LYS A 105 7.49 -15.21 -13.13
CA LYS A 105 7.92 -14.58 -14.38
C LYS A 105 7.45 -13.12 -14.47
N LEU A 106 7.53 -12.39 -13.35
CA LEU A 106 6.98 -11.03 -13.25
C LEU A 106 7.67 -10.06 -14.21
N TYR A 107 8.93 -10.33 -14.58
CA TYR A 107 9.67 -9.60 -15.60
C TYR A 107 8.95 -9.56 -16.96
N LYS A 108 8.13 -10.56 -17.29
CA LYS A 108 7.31 -10.55 -18.53
C LYS A 108 6.25 -9.46 -18.53
N LYS A 109 5.80 -8.99 -17.35
CA LYS A 109 4.88 -7.85 -17.24
C LYS A 109 5.56 -6.51 -17.55
N LEU A 110 6.89 -6.50 -17.62
CA LEU A 110 7.71 -5.35 -17.93
C LEU A 110 8.31 -5.46 -19.35
N ASP A 111 7.74 -6.31 -20.21
CA ASP A 111 8.22 -6.59 -21.57
C ASP A 111 9.68 -7.09 -21.66
N ILE A 112 10.19 -7.67 -20.58
CA ILE A 112 11.50 -8.33 -20.53
C ILE A 112 11.33 -9.78 -20.99
N LYS A 113 12.11 -10.19 -22.00
CA LYS A 113 12.03 -11.51 -22.63
C LYS A 113 12.74 -12.58 -21.81
N SER A 114 13.94 -12.26 -21.34
CA SER A 114 14.84 -13.15 -20.59
C SER A 114 15.56 -12.35 -19.52
N VAL A 115 15.93 -13.03 -18.44
CA VAL A 115 16.65 -12.43 -17.32
C VAL A 115 17.85 -13.31 -16.97
N GLU A 116 19.00 -12.69 -16.73
CA GLU A 116 20.22 -13.30 -16.21
C GLU A 116 20.43 -12.84 -14.76
N ARG A 117 20.62 -13.78 -13.81
CA ARG A 117 20.85 -13.48 -12.38
C ARG A 117 22.32 -13.17 -12.09
N GLN A 118 22.56 -12.33 -11.09
CA GLN A 118 23.91 -12.05 -10.54
C GLN A 118 24.91 -11.63 -11.63
N TYR A 119 24.43 -10.87 -12.61
CA TYR A 119 25.25 -10.41 -13.71
C TYR A 119 26.33 -9.46 -13.19
N SER A 120 27.57 -9.66 -13.65
CA SER A 120 28.67 -8.75 -13.38
C SER A 120 29.15 -8.18 -14.71
N PRO A 121 28.87 -6.89 -15.02
CA PRO A 121 29.37 -6.27 -16.23
C PRO A 121 30.90 -6.28 -16.26
N ASN A 122 31.48 -6.64 -17.40
CA ASN A 122 32.93 -6.57 -17.59
C ASN A 122 33.44 -5.15 -17.35
N GLY A 123 34.42 -5.00 -16.45
CA GLY A 123 35.02 -3.71 -16.11
C GLY A 123 34.29 -2.90 -15.03
N SER A 124 33.18 -3.39 -14.47
CA SER A 124 32.55 -2.79 -13.28
C SER A 124 32.68 -3.70 -12.05
N LYS A 125 32.71 -3.09 -10.86
CA LYS A 125 32.55 -3.79 -9.58
C LYS A 125 31.08 -4.01 -9.21
N ASP A 126 30.15 -3.43 -9.99
CA ASP A 126 28.73 -3.56 -9.75
C ASP A 126 28.25 -4.98 -10.01
N ARG A 127 27.30 -5.42 -9.18
CA ARG A 127 26.65 -6.72 -9.28
C ARG A 127 25.14 -6.53 -9.24
N PRO A 128 24.52 -6.10 -10.36
CA PRO A 128 23.07 -6.08 -10.45
C PRO A 128 22.48 -7.48 -10.23
N ASP A 129 21.40 -7.55 -9.46
CA ASP A 129 20.72 -8.81 -9.14
C ASP A 129 20.14 -9.48 -10.39
N PHE A 130 19.71 -8.67 -11.36
CA PHE A 130 19.14 -9.10 -12.63
C PHE A 130 19.59 -8.24 -13.80
N ARG A 131 19.88 -8.88 -14.93
CA ARG A 131 20.02 -8.26 -16.26
C ARG A 131 18.91 -8.76 -17.17
N GLY A 132 18.06 -7.85 -17.65
CA GLY A 132 16.99 -8.16 -18.57
C GLY A 132 17.37 -7.94 -20.03
N GLU A 133 16.93 -8.83 -20.92
CA GLU A 133 16.93 -8.59 -22.37
C GLU A 133 15.52 -8.25 -22.83
N THR A 134 15.36 -7.11 -23.50
CA THR A 134 14.11 -6.71 -24.14
C THR A 134 14.15 -7.05 -25.63
N VAL A 135 12.97 -7.19 -26.24
CA VAL A 135 12.89 -7.33 -27.71
C VAL A 135 13.16 -5.94 -28.29
N SER A 136 14.35 -5.76 -28.87
CA SER A 136 14.83 -4.59 -29.63
C SER A 136 13.92 -3.36 -29.62
N VAL A 137 14.33 -2.31 -28.89
CA VAL A 137 13.76 -0.96 -29.04
C VAL A 137 13.90 -0.56 -30.51
N LYS A 138 12.78 -0.49 -31.24
CA LYS A 138 12.72 0.33 -32.45
C LYS A 138 13.06 1.75 -32.02
N TRP A 139 14.21 2.25 -32.47
CA TRP A 139 14.52 3.67 -32.41
C TRP A 139 13.45 4.41 -33.22
N LEU A 140 12.46 4.97 -32.53
CA LEU A 140 11.59 5.98 -33.11
C LEU A 140 12.42 7.26 -33.20
N PHE A 141 13.06 7.48 -34.35
CA PHE A 141 13.51 8.80 -34.75
C PHE A 141 12.25 9.66 -34.92
N TRP A 142 12.13 10.69 -34.09
CA TRP A 142 11.19 11.78 -34.35
C TRP A 142 11.91 12.74 -35.31
N ASN A 143 11.33 12.94 -36.50
CA ASN A 143 11.69 14.05 -37.39
C ASN A 143 11.22 15.38 -36.80
#